data_AF-A0A8T4S3Z3-F1
#
_entry.id   AF-A0A8T4S3Z3-F1
#
_cell.length_a   1.000
_cell.length_b   1.000
_cell.length_c   1.000
_cell.angle_alpha   90.00
_cell.angle_beta   90.00
_cell.angle_gamma   90.00
#
_symmetry.space_group_name_H-M   'P 1'
#
loop_
_entity.id
_entity.type
_entity.pdbx_description
1 polymer ?
#
loop_
_entity_poly.entity_id
_entity_poly.type
_entity_poly.pdbx_seq_one_letter_code
_entity_poly.pdbx_strand_id
1 'polypeptide(L)'
;MGKKGAIEVDWIVSLAIFLIYLTMFFLYLRPFTEEQTEASEVLLAGLESSLKENATWHVQRAPLFIHSNITSLEPIIAPFLLSWENISMADNASFYRQENKLIFKSNISTGPNVKWVVSSEEQYPQQYVLTDLDATASDVTIDSQRFKAEFDGLLKSVVHFEKQRVSGFNISLDSGFISQESAVKEFNFSDLAAKYKLSAETVNHTTFVVGDFPRLFNYVEPRQTFEQHNFTLFVTLHNYTSYYIDNSLSGMLNFTKQTCQEKSSDYIDFYDSLGGVSFITDEISTISFCAGNDSVSLSVSMPLNKEMNYNIIFHTGDYTKTQKYINPYSIRMGLLENLTGMSIPLIEELNASDYANLKEAWGYPSGRDFSFQLLNESGEPLVNYTPATPGTVNVFTREFEEVVLDKYGNKVKYKLRIKGW
;
A
#
# COMPACT_ATOMS: atom_id res chain seq x y z
N MET A 1 -39.97 83.10 51.16
CA MET A 1 -38.99 82.14 50.61
C MET A 1 -39.70 80.81 50.38
N GLY A 2 -40.29 80.63 49.19
CA GLY A 2 -40.98 79.39 48.81
C GLY A 2 -39.96 78.33 48.43
N LYS A 3 -39.99 77.18 49.12
CA LYS A 3 -39.14 76.02 48.88
C LYS A 3 -39.45 75.38 47.51
N LYS A 4 -38.97 75.99 46.42
CA LYS A 4 -39.12 75.46 45.05
C LYS A 4 -38.27 74.20 44.79
N GLY A 5 -37.23 73.94 45.57
CA GLY A 5 -36.33 72.79 45.36
C GLY A 5 -36.86 71.44 45.84
N ALA A 6 -37.92 71.38 46.66
CA ALA A 6 -38.42 70.09 47.16
C ALA A 6 -39.13 69.25 46.08
N ILE A 7 -39.77 69.92 45.11
CA ILE A 7 -40.50 69.27 44.01
C ILE A 7 -39.52 68.69 42.98
N GLU A 8 -38.40 69.38 42.73
CA GLU A 8 -37.38 68.94 41.77
C GLU A 8 -36.66 67.67 42.27
N VAL A 9 -36.43 67.56 43.58
CA VAL A 9 -35.81 66.37 44.19
C VAL A 9 -36.74 65.16 44.08
N ASP A 10 -38.04 65.33 44.33
CA ASP A 10 -39.02 64.23 44.27
C ASP A 10 -39.17 63.67 42.85
N TRP A 11 -39.09 64.55 41.84
CA TRP A 11 -39.09 64.15 40.43
C TRP A 11 -37.81 63.37 40.05
N ILE A 12 -36.63 63.82 40.50
CA ILE A 12 -35.36 63.13 40.24
C ILE A 12 -35.36 61.75 40.91
N VAL A 13 -35.84 61.65 42.15
CA VAL A 13 -35.93 60.36 42.87
C VAL A 13 -36.92 59.41 42.18
N SER A 14 -38.08 59.90 41.76
CA SER A 14 -39.07 59.10 41.03
C SER A 14 -38.54 58.62 39.68
N LEU A 15 -37.84 59.48 38.94
CA LEU A 15 -37.22 59.12 37.68
C LEU A 15 -36.09 58.09 37.88
N ALA A 16 -35.27 58.24 38.92
CA ALA A 16 -34.22 57.28 39.24
C ALA A 16 -34.79 55.90 39.59
N ILE A 17 -35.84 55.85 40.41
CA ILE A 17 -36.54 54.60 40.75
C ILE A 17 -37.15 53.97 39.48
N PHE A 18 -37.77 54.78 38.62
CA PHE A 18 -38.32 54.30 37.35
C PHE A 18 -37.24 53.73 36.42
N LEU A 19 -36.10 54.40 36.30
CA LEU A 19 -34.97 53.92 35.47
C LEU A 19 -34.34 52.64 36.03
N ILE A 20 -34.23 52.52 37.35
CA ILE A 20 -33.78 51.28 38.01
C ILE A 20 -34.77 50.15 37.71
N TYR A 21 -36.07 50.41 37.84
CA TYR A 21 -37.11 49.43 37.54
C TYR A 21 -37.10 49.01 36.07
N LEU A 22 -36.96 49.97 35.15
CA LEU A 22 -36.83 49.71 33.71
C LEU A 22 -35.60 48.85 33.40
N THR A 23 -34.47 49.14 34.05
CA THR A 23 -33.23 48.37 33.88
C THR A 23 -33.40 46.94 34.42
N MET A 24 -34.02 46.78 35.58
CA MET A 24 -34.35 45.45 36.13
C MET A 24 -35.33 44.71 35.22
N PHE A 25 -36.34 45.37 34.66
CA PHE A 25 -37.28 44.78 33.71
C PHE A 25 -36.57 44.20 32.49
N PHE A 26 -35.62 44.93 31.89
CA PHE A 26 -34.81 44.40 30.77
C PHE A 26 -33.84 43.29 31.19
N LEU A 27 -33.24 43.38 32.38
CA LEU A 27 -32.38 42.30 32.91
C LEU A 27 -33.15 41.01 33.18
N TYR A 28 -34.38 41.10 33.70
CA TYR A 28 -35.26 39.95 33.96
C TYR A 28 -35.92 39.40 32.69
N LEU A 29 -36.10 40.21 31.64
CA LEU A 29 -36.62 39.74 30.35
C LEU A 29 -35.55 39.16 29.42
N ARG A 30 -34.28 39.53 29.58
CA ARG A 30 -33.16 39.01 28.77
C ARG A 30 -33.07 37.47 28.68
N PRO A 31 -33.30 36.67 29.74
CA PRO A 31 -33.30 35.21 29.64
C PRO A 31 -34.49 34.62 28.87
N PHE A 32 -35.48 35.42 28.48
CA PHE A 32 -36.63 34.99 27.67
C PHE A 32 -36.50 35.32 26.18
N THR A 33 -35.43 36.02 25.79
CA THR A 33 -35.18 36.43 24.39
C THR A 33 -33.99 35.71 23.73
N GLU A 34 -33.21 34.95 24.49
CA GLU A 34 -32.33 33.95 23.87
C GLU A 34 -33.27 32.88 23.30
N GLU A 35 -33.19 32.63 21.99
CA GLU A 35 -33.79 31.46 21.37
C GLU A 35 -33.32 30.25 22.20
N GLN A 36 -34.19 29.73 23.06
CA GLN A 36 -33.94 28.47 23.72
C GLN A 36 -33.86 27.47 22.57
N THR A 37 -32.64 27.09 22.17
CA THR A 37 -32.42 25.91 21.31
C THR A 37 -33.32 24.84 21.88
N GLU A 38 -34.33 24.44 21.11
CA GLU A 38 -35.37 23.57 21.62
C GLU A 38 -34.67 22.36 22.22
N ALA A 39 -35.07 21.91 23.42
CA ALA A 39 -34.42 20.77 24.08
C ALA A 39 -34.30 19.55 23.14
N SER A 40 -35.20 19.43 22.16
CA SER A 40 -35.17 18.46 21.08
C SER A 40 -33.99 18.62 20.11
N GLU A 41 -33.59 19.83 19.73
CA GLU A 41 -32.42 20.07 18.86
C GLU A 41 -31.11 19.63 19.53
N VAL A 42 -30.95 19.97 20.82
CA VAL A 42 -29.77 19.57 21.60
C VAL A 42 -29.69 18.04 21.71
N LEU A 43 -30.83 17.38 21.93
CA LEU A 43 -30.90 15.91 21.99
C LEU A 43 -30.61 15.25 20.64
N LEU A 44 -31.16 15.77 19.54
CA LEU A 44 -30.89 15.25 18.20
C LEU A 44 -29.42 15.48 17.79
N ALA A 45 -28.81 16.59 18.21
CA ALA A 45 -27.39 16.86 18.02
C ALA A 45 -26.51 15.89 18.84
N GLY A 46 -26.89 15.58 20.08
CA GLY A 46 -26.25 14.56 20.90
C GLY A 46 -26.31 13.19 20.23
N LEU A 47 -27.48 12.80 19.72
CA LEU A 47 -27.64 11.54 19.00
C LEU A 47 -26.80 11.47 17.73
N GLU A 48 -26.76 12.56 16.95
CA GLU A 48 -25.87 12.67 15.80
C GLU A 48 -24.41 12.46 16.19
N SER A 49 -23.95 13.09 17.28
CA SER A 49 -22.59 12.95 17.77
C SER A 49 -22.28 11.52 18.17
N SER A 50 -23.14 10.88 18.96
CA SER A 50 -22.96 9.49 19.39
C SER A 50 -23.01 8.52 18.21
N LEU A 51 -23.88 8.75 17.23
CA LEU A 51 -23.95 7.92 16.03
C LEU A 51 -22.69 8.08 15.18
N LYS A 52 -22.17 9.30 15.02
CA LYS A 52 -20.90 9.55 14.34
C LYS A 52 -19.74 8.90 15.08
N GLU A 53 -19.64 9.07 16.38
CA GLU A 53 -18.56 8.49 17.18
C GLU A 53 -18.51 6.96 17.07
N ASN A 54 -19.66 6.30 17.09
CA ASN A 54 -19.72 4.83 17.07
C ASN A 54 -19.78 4.20 15.67
N ALA A 55 -20.13 4.97 14.64
CA ALA A 55 -20.32 4.45 13.29
C ALA A 55 -19.37 5.05 12.25
N THR A 56 -18.33 5.75 12.68
CA THR A 56 -17.31 6.32 11.79
C THR A 56 -16.14 5.36 11.60
N TRP A 57 -15.70 5.23 10.35
CA TRP A 57 -14.41 4.61 10.03
C TRP A 57 -13.35 5.63 9.71
N HIS A 58 -12.13 5.21 9.98
CA HIS A 58 -10.91 5.84 9.50
C HIS A 58 -10.27 4.92 8.46
N VAL A 59 -10.22 5.40 7.21
CA VAL A 59 -9.56 4.70 6.12
C VAL A 59 -8.34 5.50 5.69
N GLN A 60 -7.19 4.84 5.69
CA GLN A 60 -5.94 5.40 5.21
C GLN A 60 -5.68 4.86 3.81
N ARG A 61 -5.27 5.72 2.87
CA ARG A 61 -4.86 5.25 1.53
C ARG A 61 -3.66 6.01 0.99
N ALA A 62 -2.77 5.28 0.33
CA ALA A 62 -1.57 5.83 -0.29
C ALA A 62 -1.54 5.46 -1.78
N PRO A 63 -1.41 6.45 -2.69
CA PRO A 63 -1.28 6.15 -4.11
C PRO A 63 0.16 5.71 -4.43
N LEU A 64 0.27 4.66 -5.23
CA LEU A 64 1.50 4.22 -5.87
C LEU A 64 1.47 4.66 -7.33
N PHE A 65 2.33 5.62 -7.67
CA PHE A 65 2.53 6.08 -9.03
C PHE A 65 3.60 5.21 -9.71
N ILE A 66 3.21 4.54 -10.79
CA ILE A 66 4.08 3.69 -11.60
C ILE A 66 4.21 4.34 -12.97
N HIS A 67 5.36 4.95 -13.25
CA HIS A 67 5.66 5.49 -14.57
C HIS A 67 6.39 4.44 -15.40
N SER A 68 5.73 3.89 -16.42
CA SER A 68 6.22 2.74 -17.20
C SER A 68 6.69 3.13 -18.59
N ASN A 69 7.75 2.49 -19.06
CA ASN A 69 8.24 2.57 -20.44
C ASN A 69 7.71 1.42 -21.32
N ILE A 70 6.93 0.50 -20.73
CA ILE A 70 6.40 -0.69 -21.38
C ILE A 70 4.89 -0.82 -21.16
N THR A 71 4.25 -1.59 -22.03
CA THR A 71 2.84 -1.99 -21.91
C THR A 71 2.76 -3.52 -21.85
N SER A 72 2.48 -4.07 -20.67
CA SER A 72 2.34 -5.50 -20.42
C SER A 72 1.80 -5.76 -19.01
N LEU A 73 1.43 -7.01 -18.74
CA LEU A 73 1.31 -7.52 -17.37
C LEU A 73 2.72 -7.67 -16.80
N GLU A 74 3.02 -6.98 -15.70
CA GLU A 74 4.35 -7.02 -15.09
C GLU A 74 4.26 -7.22 -13.57
N PRO A 75 5.24 -7.93 -12.98
CA PRO A 75 5.43 -7.92 -11.54
C PRO A 75 6.00 -6.56 -11.13
N ILE A 76 5.38 -5.95 -10.14
CA ILE A 76 5.76 -4.66 -9.56
C ILE A 76 6.26 -4.92 -8.14
N ILE A 77 7.50 -4.51 -7.86
CA ILE A 77 8.08 -4.56 -6.51
C ILE A 77 8.25 -3.12 -6.03
N ALA A 78 7.28 -2.65 -5.26
CA ALA A 78 7.22 -1.27 -4.77
C ALA A 78 7.83 -1.16 -3.38
N PRO A 79 8.61 -0.10 -3.08
CA PRO A 79 8.98 0.21 -1.70
C PRO A 79 7.71 0.55 -0.90
N PHE A 80 7.57 -0.05 0.27
CA PHE A 80 6.43 0.12 1.15
C PHE A 80 6.91 0.32 2.59
N LEU A 81 7.09 1.58 2.97
CA LEU A 81 7.64 2.00 4.27
C LEU A 81 6.57 2.24 5.34
N LEU A 82 5.29 2.00 5.01
CA LEU A 82 4.19 2.19 5.94
C LEU A 82 4.09 0.98 6.87
N SER A 83 3.88 1.22 8.15
CA SER A 83 3.76 0.19 9.19
C SER A 83 2.34 -0.38 9.34
N TRP A 84 1.51 -0.25 8.31
CA TRP A 84 0.13 -0.74 8.34
C TRP A 84 0.08 -2.26 8.41
N GLU A 85 -0.62 -2.84 9.36
CA GLU A 85 -0.74 -4.30 9.48
C GLU A 85 -1.81 -4.86 8.54
N ASN A 86 -2.98 -4.21 8.53
CA ASN A 86 -4.13 -4.63 7.75
C ASN A 86 -4.25 -3.76 6.49
N ILE A 87 -3.73 -4.28 5.37
CA ILE A 87 -3.71 -3.56 4.09
C ILE A 87 -4.41 -4.34 2.97
N SER A 88 -4.84 -3.62 1.95
CA SER A 88 -5.28 -4.19 0.67
C SER A 88 -4.93 -3.28 -0.49
N MET A 89 -5.08 -3.80 -1.71
CA MET A 89 -5.11 -2.99 -2.92
C MET A 89 -6.56 -2.57 -3.19
N ALA A 90 -6.81 -1.29 -3.50
CA ALA A 90 -8.18 -0.80 -3.71
C ALA A 90 -8.88 -1.43 -4.93
N ASP A 91 -8.11 -1.94 -5.90
CA ASP A 91 -8.61 -2.70 -7.05
C ASP A 91 -8.69 -4.21 -6.78
N ASN A 92 -8.55 -4.61 -5.51
CA ASN A 92 -8.49 -5.99 -5.04
C ASN A 92 -7.36 -6.83 -5.66
N ALA A 93 -6.34 -6.21 -6.25
CA ALA A 93 -5.18 -6.95 -6.72
C ALA A 93 -4.50 -7.71 -5.55
N SER A 94 -4.24 -9.00 -5.74
CA SER A 94 -3.44 -9.75 -4.78
C SER A 94 -2.01 -9.22 -4.71
N PHE A 95 -1.47 -9.27 -3.51
CA PHE A 95 -0.15 -8.75 -3.23
C PHE A 95 0.56 -9.67 -2.24
N TYR A 96 1.87 -9.53 -2.19
CA TYR A 96 2.74 -10.16 -1.22
C TYR A 96 3.58 -9.07 -0.58
N ARG A 97 3.41 -8.88 0.72
CA ARG A 97 4.19 -7.91 1.49
C ARG A 97 5.29 -8.64 2.22
N GLN A 98 6.51 -8.17 2.02
CA GLN A 98 7.67 -8.72 2.69
C GLN A 98 8.65 -7.60 3.00
N GLU A 99 8.97 -7.44 4.29
CA GLU A 99 9.83 -6.35 4.78
C GLU A 99 9.28 -4.99 4.32
N ASN A 100 10.12 -4.15 3.71
CA ASN A 100 9.74 -2.85 3.20
C ASN A 100 9.32 -2.89 1.72
N LYS A 101 8.81 -4.03 1.23
CA LYS A 101 8.42 -4.21 -0.17
C LYS A 101 7.00 -4.75 -0.29
N LEU A 102 6.28 -4.21 -1.26
CA LEU A 102 4.97 -4.66 -1.70
C LEU A 102 5.10 -5.20 -3.12
N ILE A 103 4.80 -6.49 -3.29
CA ILE A 103 4.93 -7.20 -4.56
C ILE A 103 3.53 -7.49 -5.08
N PHE A 104 3.21 -7.09 -6.31
CA PHE A 104 1.91 -7.36 -6.93
C PHE A 104 2.06 -7.43 -8.45
N LYS A 105 1.10 -8.06 -9.13
CA LYS A 105 1.05 -8.07 -10.60
C LYS A 105 0.15 -6.94 -11.07
N SER A 106 0.56 -6.21 -12.10
CA SER A 106 -0.27 -5.14 -12.67
C SER A 106 -0.16 -5.11 -14.19
N ASN A 107 -1.30 -4.97 -14.86
CA ASN A 107 -1.33 -4.50 -16.23
C ASN A 107 -0.93 -3.03 -16.23
N ILE A 108 0.27 -2.74 -16.74
CA ILE A 108 0.78 -1.38 -16.86
C ILE A 108 0.75 -0.95 -18.32
N SER A 109 0.45 0.33 -18.54
CA SER A 109 0.52 0.99 -19.83
C SER A 109 1.70 1.95 -19.85
N THR A 110 2.24 2.23 -21.03
CA THR A 110 3.30 3.24 -21.19
C THR A 110 2.81 4.59 -20.66
N GLY A 111 3.61 5.24 -19.81
CA GLY A 111 3.24 6.46 -19.10
C GLY A 111 2.80 6.23 -17.65
N PRO A 112 1.98 7.13 -17.08
CA PRO A 112 1.58 7.07 -15.68
C PRO A 112 0.48 6.03 -15.43
N ASN A 113 0.68 5.18 -14.44
CA ASN A 113 -0.32 4.28 -13.89
C ASN A 113 -0.45 4.56 -12.39
N VAL A 114 -1.65 4.41 -11.83
CA VAL A 114 -1.90 4.65 -10.41
C VAL A 114 -2.52 3.40 -9.80
N LYS A 115 -1.96 2.96 -8.68
CA LYS A 115 -2.54 1.95 -7.80
C LYS A 115 -2.75 2.56 -6.43
N TRP A 116 -3.67 2.02 -5.65
CA TRP A 116 -3.96 2.51 -4.31
C TRP A 116 -3.79 1.38 -3.33
N VAL A 117 -2.95 1.60 -2.32
CA VAL A 117 -2.88 0.76 -1.14
C VAL A 117 -3.77 1.38 -0.08
N VAL A 118 -4.61 0.57 0.54
CA VAL A 118 -5.59 1.01 1.55
C VAL A 118 -5.34 0.28 2.86
N SER A 119 -5.72 0.90 3.97
CA SER A 119 -5.75 0.32 5.30
C SER A 119 -6.95 0.85 6.06
N SER A 120 -7.62 -0.03 6.80
CA SER A 120 -8.78 0.28 7.63
C SER A 120 -8.84 -0.67 8.83
N GLU A 121 -9.80 -0.42 9.72
CA GLU A 121 -10.09 -1.29 10.86
C GLU A 121 -10.69 -2.65 10.46
N GLU A 122 -11.39 -2.72 9.32
CA GLU A 122 -11.98 -3.97 8.81
C GLU A 122 -10.95 -4.88 8.15
N GLN A 123 -10.98 -6.17 8.44
CA GLN A 123 -10.11 -7.19 7.83
C GLN A 123 -10.30 -7.28 6.31
N TYR A 124 -9.17 -7.36 5.60
CA TYR A 124 -9.15 -7.66 4.17
C TYR A 124 -8.79 -9.12 3.94
N PRO A 125 -9.76 -9.97 3.55
CA PRO A 125 -9.42 -11.33 3.16
C PRO A 125 -8.49 -11.27 1.94
N GLN A 126 -7.33 -11.91 2.06
CA GLN A 126 -6.40 -12.03 0.94
C GLN A 126 -7.07 -12.77 -0.21
N GLN A 127 -7.01 -12.19 -1.40
CA GLN A 127 -7.50 -12.86 -2.59
C GLN A 127 -6.56 -14.00 -2.94
N TYR A 128 -7.09 -15.22 -2.88
CA TYR A 128 -6.40 -16.41 -3.36
C TYR A 128 -6.11 -16.26 -4.85
N VAL A 129 -4.85 -16.42 -5.23
CA VAL A 129 -4.43 -16.41 -6.63
C VAL A 129 -3.97 -17.80 -6.98
N LEU A 130 -4.58 -18.38 -8.00
CA LEU A 130 -3.98 -19.52 -8.68
C LEU A 130 -2.80 -19.00 -9.48
N THR A 131 -1.58 -19.32 -9.06
CA THR A 131 -0.39 -19.17 -9.89
C THR A 131 0.26 -20.53 -10.09
N ASP A 132 1.08 -20.64 -11.13
CA ASP A 132 1.87 -21.84 -11.38
C ASP A 132 3.17 -21.87 -10.55
N LEU A 133 3.24 -21.09 -9.46
CA LEU A 133 4.41 -21.01 -8.58
C LEU A 133 4.36 -22.12 -7.54
N ASP A 134 5.30 -23.06 -7.61
CA ASP A 134 5.56 -24.01 -6.53
C ASP A 134 6.94 -23.71 -5.94
N ALA A 135 7.00 -23.51 -4.63
CA ALA A 135 8.19 -23.01 -3.95
C ALA A 135 8.47 -23.77 -2.65
N THR A 136 9.71 -24.18 -2.49
CA THR A 136 10.26 -24.81 -1.30
C THR A 136 11.46 -24.00 -0.79
N ALA A 137 12.01 -24.38 0.37
CA ALA A 137 13.24 -23.77 0.90
C ALA A 137 14.46 -23.93 -0.03
N SER A 138 14.46 -24.93 -0.92
CA SER A 138 15.60 -25.25 -1.79
C SER A 138 15.38 -24.91 -3.25
N ASP A 139 14.15 -24.69 -3.70
CA ASP A 139 13.87 -24.45 -5.11
C ASP A 139 12.50 -23.81 -5.35
N VAL A 140 12.35 -23.26 -6.53
CA VAL A 140 11.09 -22.70 -7.06
C VAL A 140 10.90 -23.15 -8.49
N THR A 141 9.69 -23.53 -8.85
CA THR A 141 9.26 -23.88 -10.20
C THR A 141 8.13 -22.97 -10.66
N ILE A 142 8.14 -22.67 -11.96
CA ILE A 142 7.02 -22.04 -12.68
C ILE A 142 6.78 -22.90 -13.92
N ASP A 143 5.89 -23.88 -13.81
CA ASP A 143 5.74 -24.94 -14.80
C ASP A 143 5.30 -24.42 -16.18
N SER A 144 4.38 -23.44 -16.21
CA SER A 144 3.94 -22.81 -17.47
C SER A 144 5.07 -22.06 -18.20
N GLN A 145 6.13 -21.70 -17.49
CA GLN A 145 7.32 -21.06 -18.05
C GLN A 145 8.50 -22.02 -18.22
N ARG A 146 8.32 -23.32 -17.91
CA ARG A 146 9.38 -24.34 -17.92
C ARG A 146 10.63 -23.86 -17.21
N PHE A 147 10.42 -23.23 -16.05
CA PHE A 147 11.44 -22.54 -15.27
C PHE A 147 11.59 -23.22 -13.91
N LYS A 148 12.83 -23.50 -13.52
CA LYS A 148 13.19 -23.96 -12.19
C LYS A 148 14.45 -23.24 -11.73
N ALA A 149 14.43 -22.66 -10.53
CA ALA A 149 15.62 -22.12 -9.88
C ALA A 149 15.86 -22.85 -8.55
N GLU A 150 17.10 -23.23 -8.30
CA GLU A 150 17.53 -23.87 -7.06
C GLU A 150 18.31 -22.88 -6.20
N PHE A 151 18.10 -22.95 -4.90
CA PHE A 151 18.68 -22.07 -3.90
C PHE A 151 19.36 -22.85 -2.77
N ASP A 152 20.42 -22.27 -2.23
CA ASP A 152 20.99 -22.63 -0.93
C ASP A 152 21.28 -21.35 -0.13
N GLY A 153 20.25 -20.53 0.05
CA GLY A 153 20.36 -19.14 0.50
C GLY A 153 20.62 -18.19 -0.66
N LEU A 154 21.63 -18.46 -1.49
CA LEU A 154 21.83 -17.81 -2.80
C LEU A 154 21.31 -18.70 -3.93
N LEU A 155 21.17 -18.11 -5.11
CA LEU A 155 20.96 -18.88 -6.33
C LEU A 155 22.08 -19.92 -6.47
N LYS A 156 21.72 -21.14 -6.85
CA LYS A 156 22.66 -22.24 -7.08
C LYS A 156 22.66 -22.64 -8.56
N SER A 157 21.47 -22.87 -9.11
CA SER A 157 21.30 -23.28 -10.49
C SER A 157 19.96 -22.78 -11.05
N VAL A 158 19.88 -22.67 -12.37
CA VAL A 158 18.61 -22.41 -13.07
C VAL A 158 18.50 -23.31 -14.28
N VAL A 159 17.35 -23.96 -14.41
CA VAL A 159 16.91 -24.68 -15.61
C VAL A 159 15.78 -23.89 -16.26
N HIS A 160 15.92 -23.60 -17.55
CA HIS A 160 14.89 -22.91 -18.33
C HIS A 160 14.77 -23.59 -19.70
N PHE A 161 13.56 -24.04 -20.04
CA PHE A 161 13.30 -24.90 -21.21
C PHE A 161 14.18 -26.16 -21.20
N GLU A 162 14.24 -26.87 -20.08
CA GLU A 162 15.01 -28.12 -19.88
C GLU A 162 16.53 -28.00 -20.04
N LYS A 163 17.05 -26.80 -20.28
CA LYS A 163 18.48 -26.52 -20.37
C LYS A 163 18.95 -25.83 -19.09
N GLN A 164 20.01 -26.34 -18.49
CA GLN A 164 20.68 -25.64 -17.39
C GLN A 164 21.30 -24.35 -17.94
N ARG A 165 20.79 -23.19 -17.53
CA ARG A 165 21.22 -21.87 -17.98
C ARG A 165 22.24 -21.24 -17.03
N VAL A 166 22.11 -21.53 -15.74
CA VAL A 166 23.03 -21.13 -14.66
C VAL A 166 23.46 -22.38 -13.90
N SER A 167 24.76 -22.56 -13.69
CA SER A 167 25.33 -23.71 -12.97
C SER A 167 26.19 -23.34 -11.77
N GLY A 168 26.46 -22.05 -11.56
CA GLY A 168 27.15 -21.56 -10.39
C GLY A 168 26.87 -20.08 -10.18
N PHE A 169 26.81 -19.67 -8.93
CA PHE A 169 26.54 -18.30 -8.54
C PHE A 169 27.19 -18.04 -7.19
N ASN A 170 28.00 -16.98 -7.12
CA ASN A 170 28.70 -16.55 -5.92
C ASN A 170 28.70 -15.03 -5.86
N ILE A 171 28.87 -14.49 -4.66
CA ILE A 171 28.99 -13.05 -4.45
C ILE A 171 30.23 -12.75 -3.61
N SER A 172 30.85 -11.61 -3.85
CA SER A 172 31.93 -11.08 -3.01
C SER A 172 31.68 -9.62 -2.63
N LEU A 173 32.22 -9.22 -1.49
CA LEU A 173 32.29 -7.83 -1.06
C LEU A 173 33.77 -7.48 -0.84
N ASP A 174 34.25 -6.40 -1.46
CA ASP A 174 35.63 -5.93 -1.35
C ASP A 174 36.68 -7.03 -1.55
N SER A 175 36.48 -7.88 -2.57
CA SER A 175 37.27 -9.08 -2.91
C SER A 175 37.11 -10.32 -2.01
N GLY A 176 36.43 -10.21 -0.86
CA GLY A 176 36.11 -11.35 0.00
C GLY A 176 34.82 -12.06 -0.43
N PHE A 177 34.89 -13.36 -0.74
CA PHE A 177 33.68 -14.15 -0.99
C PHE A 177 32.81 -14.23 0.26
N ILE A 178 31.50 -14.07 0.08
CA ILE A 178 30.55 -14.25 1.17
C ILE A 178 30.30 -15.74 1.39
N SER A 179 30.66 -16.24 2.57
CA SER A 179 30.41 -17.63 2.95
C SER A 179 28.91 -17.87 3.17
N GLN A 180 28.35 -18.83 2.43
CA GLN A 180 26.96 -19.25 2.57
C GLN A 180 26.72 -20.10 3.83
N GLU A 181 27.77 -20.75 4.35
CA GLU A 181 27.67 -21.63 5.52
C GLU A 181 27.48 -20.86 6.82
N SER A 182 28.09 -19.68 6.93
CA SER A 182 27.99 -18.80 8.11
C SER A 182 26.82 -17.82 8.06
N ALA A 183 26.11 -17.75 6.94
CA ALA A 183 25.02 -16.81 6.74
C ALA A 183 23.68 -17.40 7.18
N VAL A 184 22.78 -16.53 7.67
CA VAL A 184 21.42 -16.93 8.00
C VAL A 184 20.59 -17.00 6.72
N LYS A 185 19.87 -18.11 6.54
CA LYS A 185 19.01 -18.36 5.38
C LYS A 185 17.56 -18.20 5.81
N GLU A 186 16.83 -17.31 5.14
CA GLU A 186 15.41 -17.08 5.37
C GLU A 186 14.63 -17.33 4.09
N PHE A 187 13.47 -17.96 4.24
CA PHE A 187 12.56 -18.24 3.14
C PHE A 187 11.13 -17.92 3.55
N ASN A 188 10.37 -17.35 2.62
CA ASN A 188 8.95 -17.06 2.83
C ASN A 188 8.24 -17.16 1.47
N PHE A 189 7.08 -17.80 1.46
CA PHE A 189 6.34 -18.13 0.25
C PHE A 189 4.90 -17.63 0.37
N SER A 190 4.36 -17.24 -0.77
CA SER A 190 2.95 -16.99 -0.99
C SER A 190 2.57 -17.58 -2.34
N ASP A 191 1.29 -17.65 -2.63
CA ASP A 191 0.83 -18.03 -3.97
C ASP A 191 1.32 -17.04 -5.04
N LEU A 192 1.69 -15.80 -4.70
CA LEU A 192 2.13 -14.80 -5.67
C LEU A 192 3.63 -14.85 -5.95
N ALA A 193 4.43 -15.02 -4.90
CA ALA A 193 5.87 -14.87 -4.95
C ALA A 193 6.58 -15.68 -3.85
N ALA A 194 7.82 -16.05 -4.14
CA ALA A 194 8.76 -16.69 -3.23
C ALA A 194 9.92 -15.75 -2.91
N LYS A 195 10.31 -15.67 -1.63
CA LYS A 195 11.50 -14.97 -1.15
C LYS A 195 12.55 -15.98 -0.71
N TYR A 196 13.78 -15.76 -1.17
CA TYR A 196 15.01 -16.40 -0.66
C TYR A 196 15.97 -15.31 -0.19
N LYS A 197 16.39 -15.35 1.07
CA LYS A 197 17.27 -14.34 1.65
C LYS A 197 18.49 -14.98 2.31
N LEU A 198 19.66 -14.45 1.97
CA LEU A 198 20.94 -14.70 2.60
C LEU A 198 21.34 -13.47 3.44
N SER A 199 21.45 -13.66 4.74
CA SER A 199 21.79 -12.66 5.73
C SER A 199 23.22 -12.92 6.26
N ALA A 200 24.23 -12.29 5.65
CA ALA A 200 25.63 -12.39 6.08
C ALA A 200 26.02 -11.21 7.00
N GLU A 201 27.23 -11.22 7.58
CA GLU A 201 27.68 -10.17 8.51
C GLU A 201 27.72 -8.77 7.85
N THR A 202 28.09 -8.70 6.57
CA THR A 202 28.31 -7.44 5.85
C THR A 202 27.17 -7.06 4.92
N VAL A 203 26.37 -8.02 4.47
CA VAL A 203 25.40 -7.82 3.39
C VAL A 203 24.17 -8.70 3.56
N ASN A 204 23.00 -8.17 3.20
CA ASN A 204 21.78 -8.93 2.99
C ASN A 204 21.58 -9.07 1.47
N HIS A 205 21.41 -10.30 0.98
CA HIS A 205 21.02 -10.58 -0.40
C HIS A 205 19.63 -11.22 -0.39
N THR A 206 18.69 -10.62 -1.11
CA THR A 206 17.31 -11.12 -1.19
C THR A 206 16.95 -11.34 -2.65
N THR A 207 16.49 -12.53 -2.98
CA THR A 207 15.91 -12.88 -4.28
C THR A 207 14.41 -13.06 -4.15
N PHE A 208 13.64 -12.38 -5.00
CA PHE A 208 12.23 -12.67 -5.21
C PHE A 208 12.01 -13.36 -6.55
N VAL A 209 11.13 -14.35 -6.55
CA VAL A 209 10.60 -15.00 -7.74
C VAL A 209 9.10 -14.82 -7.74
N VAL A 210 8.55 -14.20 -8.80
CA VAL A 210 7.12 -13.91 -8.91
C VAL A 210 6.51 -14.88 -9.91
N GLY A 211 5.39 -15.54 -9.54
CA GLY A 211 4.74 -16.53 -10.39
C GLY A 211 4.42 -15.97 -11.78
N ASP A 212 4.46 -16.84 -12.80
CA ASP A 212 4.27 -16.55 -14.22
C ASP A 212 5.44 -15.82 -14.92
N PHE A 213 6.45 -15.38 -14.17
CA PHE A 213 7.60 -14.67 -14.73
C PHE A 213 8.89 -15.45 -14.47
N PRO A 214 9.60 -15.94 -15.51
CA PRO A 214 10.89 -16.60 -15.37
C PRO A 214 12.00 -15.56 -15.12
N ARG A 215 11.87 -14.82 -14.00
CA ARG A 215 12.74 -13.70 -13.62
C ARG A 215 13.09 -13.77 -12.14
N LEU A 216 14.33 -13.43 -11.83
CA LEU A 216 14.84 -13.31 -10.47
C LEU A 216 15.06 -11.83 -10.18
N PHE A 217 14.37 -11.30 -9.15
CA PHE A 217 14.54 -9.92 -8.70
C PHE A 217 15.44 -9.91 -7.47
N ASN A 218 16.68 -9.44 -7.64
CA ASN A 218 17.69 -9.50 -6.59
C ASN A 218 17.88 -8.12 -5.98
N TYR A 219 17.94 -8.07 -4.66
CA TYR A 219 18.19 -6.87 -3.87
C TYR A 219 19.39 -7.13 -2.97
N VAL A 220 20.31 -6.19 -2.93
CA VAL A 220 21.52 -6.26 -2.10
C VAL A 220 21.58 -5.02 -1.24
N GLU A 221 21.60 -5.22 0.08
CA GLU A 221 21.63 -4.15 1.06
C GLU A 221 22.88 -4.30 1.94
N PRO A 222 23.73 -3.27 2.06
CA PRO A 222 24.85 -3.30 2.99
C PRO A 222 24.34 -3.20 4.43
N ARG A 223 24.90 -3.99 5.35
CA ARG A 223 24.55 -3.88 6.78
C ARG A 223 25.15 -2.65 7.45
N GLN A 224 26.22 -2.10 6.87
CA GLN A 224 26.85 -0.85 7.31
C GLN A 224 26.64 0.19 6.21
N THR A 225 25.90 1.26 6.53
CA THR A 225 25.37 2.20 5.52
C THR A 225 26.30 3.35 5.16
N PHE A 226 27.48 3.44 5.77
CA PHE A 226 28.36 4.62 5.65
C PHE A 226 29.60 4.40 4.78
N GLU A 227 29.96 3.16 4.49
CA GLU A 227 31.11 2.83 3.65
C GLU A 227 30.66 2.35 2.27
N GLN A 228 31.33 2.84 1.22
CA GLN A 228 31.11 2.34 -0.13
C GLN A 228 31.92 1.06 -0.31
N HIS A 229 31.22 -0.04 -0.52
CA HIS A 229 31.83 -1.34 -0.82
C HIS A 229 31.78 -1.63 -2.32
N ASN A 230 32.64 -2.54 -2.79
CA ASN A 230 32.52 -3.11 -4.13
C ASN A 230 31.84 -4.48 -4.05
N PHE A 231 30.60 -4.56 -4.51
CA PHE A 231 29.86 -5.81 -4.63
C PHE A 231 30.11 -6.44 -6.00
N THR A 232 30.55 -7.69 -6.02
CA THR A 232 30.76 -8.43 -7.27
C THR A 232 29.93 -9.72 -7.28
N LEU A 233 29.13 -9.86 -8.32
CA LEU A 233 28.42 -11.08 -8.67
C LEU A 233 29.28 -11.93 -9.60
N PHE A 234 29.46 -13.21 -9.29
CA PHE A 234 30.10 -14.19 -10.17
C PHE A 234 29.09 -15.25 -10.58
N VAL A 235 28.92 -15.47 -11.88
CA VAL A 235 27.97 -16.45 -12.44
C VAL A 235 28.65 -17.35 -13.44
N THR A 236 28.44 -18.66 -13.32
CA THR A 236 28.79 -19.63 -14.34
C THR A 236 27.55 -19.93 -15.18
N LEU A 237 27.64 -19.57 -16.45
CA LEU A 237 26.61 -19.70 -17.45
C LEU A 237 26.94 -20.85 -18.41
N HIS A 238 25.90 -21.49 -18.95
CA HIS A 238 26.06 -22.48 -20.02
C HIS A 238 26.67 -21.86 -21.29
N ASN A 239 27.15 -22.70 -22.23
CA ASN A 239 27.46 -22.21 -23.56
C ASN A 239 26.23 -21.55 -24.24
N TYR A 240 26.41 -20.30 -24.64
CA TYR A 240 25.50 -19.55 -25.50
C TYR A 240 26.23 -19.26 -26.81
N THR A 241 25.48 -19.05 -27.90
CA THR A 241 26.09 -18.76 -29.19
C THR A 241 26.51 -17.30 -29.32
N SER A 242 25.74 -16.39 -28.70
CA SER A 242 25.86 -14.96 -28.90
C SER A 242 25.70 -14.22 -27.59
N TYR A 243 26.19 -12.99 -27.58
CA TYR A 243 25.97 -12.04 -26.50
C TYR A 243 25.72 -10.64 -27.05
N TYR A 244 25.06 -9.81 -26.25
CA TYR A 244 24.84 -8.40 -26.55
C TYR A 244 24.96 -7.58 -25.26
N ILE A 245 25.76 -6.53 -25.28
CA ILE A 245 25.80 -5.50 -24.21
C ILE A 245 25.20 -4.21 -24.76
N ASP A 246 25.75 -3.72 -25.87
CA ASP A 246 25.28 -2.55 -26.58
C ASP A 246 25.65 -2.66 -28.09
N ASN A 247 25.34 -1.61 -28.86
CA ASN A 247 25.70 -1.54 -30.28
C ASN A 247 27.22 -1.53 -30.53
N SER A 248 28.03 -1.21 -29.53
CA SER A 248 29.49 -1.18 -29.62
C SER A 248 30.14 -2.52 -29.25
N LEU A 249 29.47 -3.34 -28.45
CA LEU A 249 29.97 -4.60 -27.94
C LEU A 249 28.87 -5.67 -27.95
N SER A 250 28.85 -6.45 -29.02
CA SER A 250 28.02 -7.62 -29.24
C SER A 250 28.70 -8.58 -30.21
N GLY A 251 28.28 -9.85 -30.24
CA GLY A 251 28.80 -10.79 -31.22
C GLY A 251 28.63 -12.26 -30.83
N MET A 252 29.32 -13.13 -31.57
CA MET A 252 29.37 -14.57 -31.29
C MET A 252 30.41 -14.89 -30.20
N LEU A 253 30.10 -15.88 -29.37
CA LEU A 253 31.03 -16.42 -28.38
C LEU A 253 31.88 -17.52 -28.99
N ASN A 254 33.18 -17.53 -28.67
CA ASN A 254 34.11 -18.56 -29.11
C ASN A 254 34.64 -19.34 -27.91
N PHE A 255 34.30 -20.63 -27.81
CA PHE A 255 34.74 -21.50 -26.71
C PHE A 255 36.06 -22.22 -26.99
N THR A 256 36.61 -22.13 -28.21
CA THR A 256 37.87 -22.80 -28.59
C THR A 256 39.12 -22.11 -28.03
N LYS A 257 39.01 -20.80 -27.76
CA LYS A 257 40.05 -19.99 -27.12
C LYS A 257 39.39 -19.17 -26.03
N GLN A 258 40.01 -19.07 -24.86
CA GLN A 258 39.50 -18.22 -23.81
C GLN A 258 39.52 -16.77 -24.28
N THR A 259 38.34 -16.20 -24.54
CA THR A 259 38.18 -14.79 -24.90
C THR A 259 37.43 -14.10 -23.79
N CYS A 260 38.04 -13.06 -23.22
CA CYS A 260 37.44 -12.22 -22.19
C CYS A 260 37.08 -10.85 -22.76
N GLN A 261 35.96 -10.30 -22.31
CA GLN A 261 35.47 -8.98 -22.66
C GLN A 261 35.11 -8.24 -21.38
N GLU A 262 35.25 -6.92 -21.38
CA GLU A 262 34.88 -6.06 -20.26
C GLU A 262 34.28 -4.75 -20.77
N LYS A 263 33.21 -4.30 -20.12
CA LYS A 263 32.50 -3.07 -20.47
C LYS A 263 31.70 -2.54 -19.28
N SER A 264 31.69 -1.23 -19.13
CA SER A 264 30.73 -0.56 -18.23
C SER A 264 29.36 -0.48 -18.89
N SER A 265 28.35 -1.13 -18.29
CA SER A 265 26.97 -1.21 -18.79
C SER A 265 26.00 -1.54 -17.66
N ASP A 266 24.71 -1.27 -17.86
CA ASP A 266 23.62 -1.71 -16.99
C ASP A 266 22.90 -2.96 -17.51
N TYR A 267 23.38 -3.49 -18.65
CA TYR A 267 22.75 -4.58 -19.37
C TYR A 267 23.77 -5.50 -20.04
N ILE A 268 23.53 -6.80 -19.94
CA ILE A 268 24.16 -7.82 -20.78
C ILE A 268 23.17 -8.95 -21.03
N ASP A 269 23.17 -9.47 -22.25
CA ASP A 269 22.37 -10.61 -22.66
C ASP A 269 23.23 -11.72 -23.29
N PHE A 270 22.93 -12.97 -22.93
CA PHE A 270 23.53 -14.16 -23.53
C PHE A 270 22.44 -15.04 -24.11
N TYR A 271 22.52 -15.36 -25.40
CA TYR A 271 21.41 -16.03 -26.09
C TYR A 271 21.86 -17.02 -27.17
N ASP A 272 20.96 -17.96 -27.44
CA ASP A 272 21.05 -18.95 -28.51
C ASP A 272 19.66 -19.22 -29.11
N SER A 273 19.57 -20.16 -30.06
CA SER A 273 18.30 -20.52 -30.69
C SER A 273 17.27 -21.13 -29.73
N LEU A 274 17.68 -21.55 -28.53
CA LEU A 274 16.81 -22.14 -27.52
C LEU A 274 16.39 -21.11 -26.45
N GLY A 275 16.91 -19.89 -26.48
CA GLY A 275 16.63 -18.81 -25.53
C GLY A 275 17.88 -18.18 -24.93
N GLY A 276 17.67 -17.35 -23.91
CA GLY A 276 18.74 -16.55 -23.32
C GLY A 276 18.56 -16.24 -21.85
N VAL A 277 19.59 -15.59 -21.31
CA VAL A 277 19.62 -15.00 -19.97
C VAL A 277 20.17 -13.59 -20.07
N SER A 278 19.42 -12.63 -19.54
CA SER A 278 19.83 -11.23 -19.42
C SER A 278 20.08 -10.86 -17.97
N PHE A 279 21.10 -10.04 -17.74
CA PHE A 279 21.39 -9.40 -16.47
C PHE A 279 21.16 -7.90 -16.63
N ILE A 280 20.34 -7.34 -15.76
CA ILE A 280 19.99 -5.91 -15.76
C ILE A 280 20.29 -5.35 -14.39
N THR A 281 21.03 -4.25 -14.31
CA THR A 281 21.38 -3.57 -13.05
C THR A 281 20.75 -2.18 -13.02
N ASP A 282 20.40 -1.69 -11.84
CA ASP A 282 19.82 -0.34 -11.70
C ASP A 282 20.80 0.79 -12.04
N GLU A 283 22.10 0.53 -11.85
CA GLU A 283 23.17 1.48 -12.09
C GLU A 283 24.21 0.88 -13.05
N ILE A 284 24.99 1.73 -13.72
CA ILE A 284 26.07 1.29 -14.61
C ILE A 284 27.09 0.49 -13.79
N SER A 285 27.32 -0.74 -14.22
CA SER A 285 28.21 -1.71 -13.57
C SER A 285 29.38 -2.06 -14.47
N THR A 286 30.47 -2.56 -13.90
CA THR A 286 31.55 -3.17 -14.70
C THR A 286 31.19 -4.63 -14.96
N ILE A 287 30.85 -4.93 -16.20
CA ILE A 287 30.50 -6.27 -16.66
C ILE A 287 31.72 -6.86 -17.36
N SER A 288 32.22 -7.98 -16.86
CA SER A 288 33.33 -8.73 -17.44
C SER A 288 32.92 -10.19 -17.63
N PHE A 289 33.24 -10.79 -18.77
CA PHE A 289 32.97 -12.20 -18.98
C PHE A 289 34.05 -12.88 -19.81
N CYS A 290 34.26 -14.17 -19.58
CA CYS A 290 35.14 -15.01 -20.37
C CYS A 290 34.38 -16.24 -20.89
N ALA A 291 34.47 -16.52 -22.20
CA ALA A 291 33.98 -17.76 -22.78
C ALA A 291 35.13 -18.76 -22.92
N GLY A 292 34.94 -19.98 -22.42
CA GLY A 292 35.92 -21.07 -22.51
C GLY A 292 35.42 -22.34 -21.83
N ASN A 293 35.97 -23.49 -22.21
CA ASN A 293 35.61 -24.79 -21.62
C ASN A 293 34.08 -25.03 -21.58
N ASP A 294 33.39 -24.73 -22.68
CA ASP A 294 31.93 -24.89 -22.84
C ASP A 294 31.06 -24.11 -21.82
N SER A 295 31.60 -23.07 -21.20
CA SER A 295 30.87 -22.20 -20.27
C SER A 295 31.26 -20.73 -20.43
N VAL A 296 30.42 -19.85 -19.90
CA VAL A 296 30.73 -18.43 -19.77
C VAL A 296 30.84 -18.10 -18.29
N SER A 297 32.00 -17.59 -17.87
CA SER A 297 32.20 -17.03 -16.54
C SER A 297 31.89 -15.53 -16.60
N LEU A 298 30.80 -15.10 -15.98
CA LEU A 298 30.35 -13.71 -15.90
C LEU A 298 30.72 -13.14 -14.53
N SER A 299 31.18 -11.89 -14.52
CA SER A 299 31.43 -11.06 -13.35
C SER A 299 30.72 -9.71 -13.53
N VAL A 300 29.93 -9.29 -12.55
CA VAL A 300 29.24 -7.99 -12.54
C VAL A 300 29.62 -7.26 -11.25
N SER A 301 30.41 -6.20 -11.37
CA SER A 301 30.94 -5.43 -10.24
C SER A 301 30.24 -4.06 -10.15
N MET A 302 29.69 -3.77 -8.96
CA MET A 302 28.79 -2.66 -8.71
C MET A 302 29.15 -1.97 -7.38
N PRO A 303 29.09 -0.63 -7.31
CA PRO A 303 29.26 0.08 -6.04
C PRO A 303 28.05 -0.18 -5.12
N LEU A 304 28.31 -0.55 -3.86
CA LEU A 304 27.30 -0.80 -2.84
C LEU A 304 27.46 0.20 -1.69
N ASN A 305 26.64 1.25 -1.70
CA ASN A 305 26.52 2.25 -0.62
C ASN A 305 25.08 2.43 -0.10
N LYS A 306 24.10 1.86 -0.81
CA LYS A 306 22.67 1.82 -0.48
C LYS A 306 22.12 0.49 -1.00
N GLU A 307 20.84 0.22 -0.75
CA GLU A 307 20.17 -0.89 -1.43
C GLU A 307 20.28 -0.72 -2.96
N MET A 308 20.80 -1.75 -3.62
CA MET A 308 20.87 -1.85 -5.07
C MET A 308 20.04 -3.03 -5.53
N ASN A 309 19.57 -2.99 -6.77
CA ASN A 309 18.90 -4.12 -7.38
C ASN A 309 19.63 -4.60 -8.65
N TYR A 310 19.43 -5.88 -8.96
CA TYR A 310 19.70 -6.41 -10.27
C TYR A 310 18.74 -7.56 -10.59
N ASN A 311 18.38 -7.69 -11.85
CA ASN A 311 17.42 -8.66 -12.32
C ASN A 311 18.09 -9.66 -13.26
N ILE A 312 17.74 -10.94 -13.10
CA ILE A 312 18.13 -12.01 -14.03
C ILE A 312 16.86 -12.42 -14.77
N ILE A 313 16.83 -12.23 -16.08
CA ILE A 313 15.67 -12.48 -16.92
C ILE A 313 15.97 -13.66 -17.83
N PHE A 314 15.19 -14.73 -17.73
CA PHE A 314 15.26 -15.86 -18.64
C PHE A 314 14.20 -15.67 -19.72
N HIS A 315 14.59 -15.80 -20.99
CA HIS A 315 13.69 -15.46 -22.10
C HIS A 315 13.87 -16.42 -23.28
N THR A 316 12.88 -16.39 -24.17
CA THR A 316 12.97 -17.00 -25.50
C THR A 316 13.43 -15.95 -26.50
N GLY A 317 14.15 -16.36 -27.54
CA GLY A 317 14.65 -15.44 -28.58
C GLY A 317 15.94 -14.71 -28.18
N ASP A 318 16.09 -13.48 -28.65
CA ASP A 318 17.29 -12.66 -28.54
C ASP A 318 17.12 -11.45 -27.60
N TYR A 319 18.17 -10.63 -27.52
CA TYR A 319 18.25 -9.43 -26.69
C TYR A 319 17.11 -8.42 -26.91
N THR A 320 16.46 -8.40 -28.08
CA THR A 320 15.35 -7.47 -28.36
C THR A 320 14.14 -7.71 -27.46
N LYS A 321 14.05 -8.92 -26.90
CA LYS A 321 12.98 -9.30 -25.96
C LYS A 321 13.18 -8.70 -24.57
N THR A 322 14.42 -8.40 -24.19
CA THR A 322 14.76 -8.01 -22.82
C THR A 322 15.31 -6.60 -22.67
N GLN A 323 15.77 -5.96 -23.74
CA GLN A 323 16.19 -4.54 -23.71
C GLN A 323 15.12 -3.59 -23.16
N LYS A 324 13.84 -3.86 -23.43
CA LYS A 324 12.72 -3.06 -22.90
C LYS A 324 12.59 -3.12 -21.36
N TYR A 325 13.29 -4.06 -20.71
CA TYR A 325 13.34 -4.21 -19.26
C TYR A 325 14.52 -3.48 -18.62
N ILE A 326 15.33 -2.74 -19.38
CA ILE A 326 16.25 -1.77 -18.83
C ILE A 326 15.42 -0.59 -18.34
N ASN A 327 15.37 -0.37 -17.02
CA ASN A 327 14.53 0.64 -16.39
C ASN A 327 13.06 0.60 -16.88
N PRO A 328 12.34 -0.52 -16.67
CA PRO A 328 11.03 -0.74 -17.28
C PRO A 328 9.98 0.21 -16.73
N TYR A 329 10.14 0.60 -15.46
CA TYR A 329 9.27 1.52 -14.77
C TYR A 329 10.00 2.17 -13.59
N SER A 330 9.47 3.29 -13.12
CA SER A 330 9.82 3.89 -11.83
C SER A 330 8.59 3.99 -10.93
N ILE A 331 8.78 3.79 -9.63
CA ILE A 331 7.70 3.75 -8.64
C ILE A 331 7.90 4.88 -7.63
N ARG A 332 6.83 5.61 -7.34
CA ARG A 332 6.80 6.65 -6.29
C ARG A 332 5.54 6.50 -5.46
N MET A 333 5.70 6.53 -4.14
CA MET A 333 4.57 6.63 -3.22
C MET A 333 4.16 8.10 -3.10
N GLY A 334 2.86 8.39 -3.24
CA GLY A 334 2.32 9.71 -3.04
C GLY A 334 2.00 10.01 -1.58
N LEU A 335 1.30 11.14 -1.38
CA LEU A 335 0.88 11.56 -0.05
C LEU A 335 -0.19 10.63 0.51
N LEU A 336 -0.06 10.36 1.80
CA LEU A 336 -1.06 9.63 2.56
C LEU A 336 -2.34 10.44 2.68
N GLU A 337 -3.47 9.85 2.31
CA GLU A 337 -4.81 10.38 2.56
C GLU A 337 -5.43 9.69 3.77
N ASN A 338 -5.89 10.49 4.74
CA ASN A 338 -6.72 10.03 5.84
C ASN A 338 -8.17 10.40 5.54
N LEU A 339 -9.03 9.39 5.42
CA LEU A 339 -10.44 9.54 5.14
C LEU A 339 -11.24 9.19 6.38
N THR A 340 -12.27 10.00 6.64
CA THR A 340 -13.22 9.81 7.73
C THR A 340 -14.63 9.88 7.16
N GLY A 341 -15.50 8.98 7.60
CA GLY A 341 -16.89 8.92 7.20
C GLY A 341 -17.59 7.73 7.83
N MET A 342 -18.91 7.70 7.71
CA MET A 342 -19.71 6.64 8.30
C MET A 342 -19.49 5.29 7.60
N SER A 343 -19.61 4.21 8.35
CA SER A 343 -19.48 2.83 7.88
C SER A 343 -20.84 2.15 7.87
N ILE A 344 -21.22 1.52 6.76
CA ILE A 344 -22.46 0.72 6.72
C ILE A 344 -22.38 -0.43 7.72
N PRO A 345 -21.31 -1.26 7.76
CA PRO A 345 -21.20 -2.32 8.75
C PRO A 345 -21.34 -1.85 10.20
N LEU A 346 -20.71 -0.74 10.59
CA LEU A 346 -20.87 -0.22 11.96
C LEU A 346 -22.29 0.28 12.24
N ILE A 347 -22.94 0.93 11.26
CA ILE A 347 -24.35 1.33 11.40
C ILE A 347 -25.26 0.10 11.50
N GLU A 348 -24.97 -0.98 10.77
CA GLU A 348 -25.70 -2.25 10.85
C GLU A 348 -25.50 -2.94 12.20
N GLU A 349 -24.29 -2.89 12.78
CA GLU A 349 -24.01 -3.37 14.13
C GLU A 349 -24.81 -2.59 15.18
N LEU A 350 -24.86 -1.26 15.06
CA LEU A 350 -25.72 -0.42 15.89
C LEU A 350 -27.20 -0.78 15.69
N ASN A 351 -27.61 -1.07 14.46
CA ASN A 351 -28.98 -1.45 14.15
C ASN A 351 -29.36 -2.81 14.75
N ALA A 352 -28.40 -3.71 14.93
CA ALA A 352 -28.57 -5.01 15.57
C ALA A 352 -28.46 -4.95 17.11
N SER A 353 -28.01 -3.82 17.68
CA SER A 353 -27.82 -3.66 19.11
C SER A 353 -29.15 -3.53 19.88
N ASP A 354 -29.14 -4.00 21.13
CA ASP A 354 -30.29 -3.84 22.03
C ASP A 354 -30.56 -2.36 22.32
N TYR A 355 -31.80 -1.93 22.10
CA TYR A 355 -32.17 -0.52 22.22
C TYR A 355 -32.01 0.05 23.63
N ALA A 356 -32.37 -0.70 24.67
CA ALA A 356 -32.26 -0.20 26.03
C ALA A 356 -30.79 0.05 26.40
N ASN A 357 -29.91 -0.89 26.05
CA ASN A 357 -28.47 -0.77 26.26
C ASN A 357 -27.87 0.38 25.44
N LEU A 358 -28.25 0.52 24.15
CA LEU A 358 -27.75 1.60 23.29
C LEU A 358 -28.16 2.97 23.82
N LYS A 359 -29.43 3.11 24.21
CA LYS A 359 -30.00 4.33 24.78
C LYS A 359 -29.30 4.73 26.08
N GLU A 360 -29.05 3.76 26.97
CA GLU A 360 -28.29 3.98 28.20
C GLU A 360 -26.84 4.38 27.92
N ALA A 361 -26.16 3.67 27.02
CA ALA A 361 -24.77 3.94 26.65
C ALA A 361 -24.58 5.34 26.05
N TRP A 362 -25.55 5.82 25.26
CA TRP A 362 -25.55 7.17 24.69
C TRP A 362 -26.05 8.24 25.65
N GLY A 363 -26.43 7.88 26.88
CA GLY A 363 -26.96 8.82 27.87
C GLY A 363 -28.27 9.48 27.43
N TYR A 364 -29.05 8.82 26.56
CA TYR A 364 -30.27 9.40 26.02
C TYR A 364 -31.40 9.32 27.07
N PRO A 365 -32.21 10.37 27.27
CA PRO A 365 -33.19 10.42 28.36
C PRO A 365 -34.16 9.24 28.35
N SER A 366 -34.36 8.59 29.49
CA SER A 366 -35.22 7.40 29.62
C SER A 366 -36.67 7.64 29.18
N GLY A 367 -37.19 8.85 29.36
CA GLY A 367 -38.54 9.26 28.97
C GLY A 367 -38.72 9.76 27.53
N ARG A 368 -37.69 9.67 26.68
CA ARG A 368 -37.74 10.04 25.26
C ARG A 368 -37.20 8.92 24.41
N ASP A 369 -37.63 8.80 23.17
CA ASP A 369 -37.13 7.76 22.26
C ASP A 369 -36.52 8.35 20.99
N PHE A 370 -35.83 7.50 20.22
CA PHE A 370 -35.23 7.88 18.95
C PHE A 370 -35.28 6.77 17.90
N SER A 371 -35.13 7.16 16.64
CA SER A 371 -34.81 6.28 15.51
C SER A 371 -33.83 6.99 14.59
N PHE A 372 -33.09 6.21 13.81
CA PHE A 372 -32.25 6.75 12.74
C PHE A 372 -32.37 5.89 11.49
N GLN A 373 -32.23 6.54 10.33
CA GLN A 373 -32.31 5.90 9.03
C GLN A 373 -31.17 6.43 8.17
N LEU A 374 -30.41 5.53 7.55
CA LEU A 374 -29.48 5.87 6.49
C LEU A 374 -30.17 5.62 5.16
N LEU A 375 -30.33 6.66 4.35
CA LEU A 375 -31.11 6.63 3.12
C LEU A 375 -30.17 6.77 1.90
N ASN A 376 -30.42 5.97 0.87
CA ASN A 376 -29.74 6.10 -0.42
C ASN A 376 -30.19 7.37 -1.18
N GLU A 377 -29.63 7.61 -2.36
CA GLU A 377 -29.97 8.78 -3.19
C GLU A 377 -31.45 8.83 -3.60
N SER A 378 -32.10 7.66 -3.75
CA SER A 378 -33.53 7.53 -4.04
C SER A 378 -34.44 7.76 -2.82
N GLY A 379 -33.85 7.94 -1.63
CA GLY A 379 -34.57 8.10 -0.37
C GLY A 379 -35.06 6.79 0.25
N GLU A 380 -34.61 5.64 -0.27
CA GLU A 380 -34.91 4.33 0.31
C GLU A 380 -33.95 4.02 1.47
N PRO A 381 -34.44 3.42 2.57
CA PRO A 381 -33.59 3.09 3.70
C PRO A 381 -32.64 1.94 3.38
N LEU A 382 -31.34 2.21 3.49
CA LEU A 382 -30.28 1.19 3.53
C LEU A 382 -30.22 0.55 4.92
N VAL A 383 -30.29 1.39 5.96
CA VAL A 383 -30.42 0.95 7.35
C VAL A 383 -31.59 1.69 7.99
N ASN A 384 -32.39 0.97 8.78
CA ASN A 384 -33.58 1.51 9.41
C ASN A 384 -33.71 1.04 10.87
N TYR A 385 -33.13 1.81 11.79
CA TYR A 385 -33.22 1.53 13.22
C TYR A 385 -34.48 2.14 13.81
N THR A 386 -35.50 1.30 14.05
CA THR A 386 -36.79 1.73 14.61
C THR A 386 -37.19 0.81 15.79
N PRO A 387 -36.84 1.18 17.03
CA PRO A 387 -37.05 0.32 18.20
C PRO A 387 -38.52 0.22 18.62
N ALA A 388 -39.32 1.25 18.37
CA ALA A 388 -40.75 1.26 18.57
C ALA A 388 -41.42 2.24 17.61
N THR A 389 -42.64 1.92 17.17
CA THR A 389 -43.46 2.88 16.43
C THR A 389 -43.94 3.94 17.42
N PRO A 390 -43.66 5.23 17.20
CA PRO A 390 -44.22 6.28 18.04
C PRO A 390 -45.75 6.17 18.04
N GLY A 391 -46.36 6.26 19.22
CA GLY A 391 -47.80 6.48 19.34
C GLY A 391 -48.18 7.88 18.83
N THR A 392 -49.26 8.46 19.35
CA THR A 392 -49.60 9.86 19.03
C THR A 392 -48.70 10.81 19.82
N VAL A 393 -47.50 11.08 19.30
CA VAL A 393 -46.48 11.95 19.90
C VAL A 393 -45.90 12.92 18.87
N ASN A 394 -45.32 14.03 19.33
CA ASN A 394 -44.62 14.97 18.47
C ASN A 394 -43.25 14.39 18.11
N VAL A 395 -42.98 14.21 16.81
CA VAL A 395 -41.70 13.68 16.33
C VAL A 395 -40.87 14.82 15.76
N PHE A 396 -39.70 15.03 16.33
CA PHE A 396 -38.69 15.95 15.82
C PHE A 396 -37.78 15.20 14.85
N THR A 397 -37.52 15.76 13.68
CA THR A 397 -36.69 15.12 12.65
C THR A 397 -35.54 16.04 12.25
N ARG A 398 -34.35 15.47 12.16
CA ARG A 398 -33.17 16.12 11.59
C ARG A 398 -32.65 15.26 10.43
N GLU A 399 -32.42 15.87 9.27
CA GLU A 399 -31.91 15.19 8.08
C GLU A 399 -30.72 15.98 7.52
N PHE A 400 -29.64 15.29 7.16
CA PHE A 400 -28.45 15.90 6.58
C PHE A 400 -27.69 14.94 5.66
N GLU A 401 -26.90 15.50 4.74
CA GLU A 401 -25.98 14.70 3.92
C GLU A 401 -24.83 14.19 4.78
N GLU A 402 -24.47 12.92 4.59
CA GLU A 402 -23.36 12.28 5.26
C GLU A 402 -22.49 11.52 4.26
N VAL A 403 -21.18 11.50 4.50
CA VAL A 403 -20.25 10.74 3.68
C VAL A 403 -20.11 9.35 4.28
N VAL A 404 -20.52 8.36 3.51
CA VAL A 404 -20.31 6.95 3.84
C VAL A 404 -19.06 6.46 3.12
N LEU A 405 -18.18 5.82 3.88
CA LEU A 405 -16.96 5.19 3.40
C LEU A 405 -17.15 3.68 3.39
N ASP A 406 -16.76 3.04 2.29
CA ASP A 406 -16.43 1.63 2.34
C ASP A 406 -15.01 1.43 2.88
N LYS A 407 -14.64 0.18 3.15
CA LYS A 407 -13.31 -0.17 3.65
C LYS A 407 -12.19 0.25 2.70
N TYR A 408 -12.43 0.32 1.39
CA TYR A 408 -11.45 0.77 0.39
C TYR A 408 -11.33 2.31 0.29
N GLY A 409 -12.13 3.06 1.05
CA GLY A 409 -12.12 4.52 1.05
C GLY A 409 -12.89 5.12 -0.11
N ASN A 410 -13.75 4.36 -0.77
CA ASN A 410 -14.73 4.91 -1.72
C ASN A 410 -15.78 5.70 -0.94
N LYS A 411 -16.08 6.91 -1.43
CA LYS A 411 -17.02 7.83 -0.81
C LYS A 411 -18.35 7.78 -1.55
N VAL A 412 -19.42 7.54 -0.82
CA VAL A 412 -20.79 7.70 -1.31
C VAL A 412 -21.52 8.66 -0.40
N LYS A 413 -22.29 9.58 -0.98
CA LYS A 413 -23.12 10.50 -0.20
C LYS A 413 -24.47 9.86 0.06
N TYR A 414 -24.85 9.78 1.32
CA TYR A 414 -26.18 9.35 1.74
C TYR A 414 -26.84 10.40 2.61
N LYS A 415 -28.13 10.21 2.88
CA LYS A 415 -28.86 11.06 3.83
C LYS A 415 -29.04 10.32 5.14
N LEU A 416 -28.59 10.93 6.23
CA LEU A 416 -28.87 10.45 7.56
C LEU A 416 -30.09 11.20 8.10
N ARG A 417 -31.13 10.46 8.44
CA ARG A 417 -32.33 10.97 9.08
C ARG A 417 -32.40 10.47 10.51
N ILE A 418 -32.46 11.40 11.45
CA ILE A 418 -32.63 11.13 12.87
C ILE A 418 -33.99 11.64 13.31
N LYS A 419 -34.71 10.83 14.09
CA LYS A 419 -35.99 11.21 14.68
C LYS A 419 -35.94 11.01 16.20
N GLY A 420 -36.55 11.93 16.94
CA GLY A 420 -36.72 11.81 18.39
C GLY A 420 -38.14 12.21 18.80
N TRP A 421 -38.69 11.56 19.82
CA TRP A 421 -40.05 11.82 20.32
C TRP A 421 -40.21 11.60 21.82
#